data_AF-A0A2D6Y6H9-F1
#
_entry.id   AF-A0A2D6Y6H9-F1
#
_cell.length_a   1.000
_cell.length_b   1.000
_cell.length_c   1.000
_cell.angle_alpha   90.00
_cell.angle_beta   90.00
_cell.angle_gamma   90.00
#
_symmetry.space_group_name_H-M   'P 1'
#
loop_
_entity.id
_entity.type
_entity.pdbx_description
1 polymer ?
#
loop_
_entity_poly.entity_id
_entity_poly.type
_entity_poly.pdbx_seq_one_letter_code
_entity_poly.pdbx_strand_id
1 'polypeptide(L)'
;MQGNLFNGEPLSATPTPDLPLQPLQLRAWQQRIHDHQAALFRGDRPTNSQGDLFANASQDPATGLDPMALTPLPLTFWRWPDSPHQGPAIYLVLDRPSDLDQPLLLYVGETGAADRRWKGDHDCKAYLSAYGEALQRCGLPHQLSIRFCTDAPSDTRARRRMEQQLIQRWQPPFNKETRQRWATPFTADV
;
A
#
# COMPACT_ATOMS: atom_id res chain seq x y z
N MET A 1 -59.40 -20.04 -24.08
CA MET A 1 -58.47 -19.48 -23.09
C MET A 1 -57.14 -20.19 -23.24
N GLN A 2 -56.05 -19.44 -23.42
CA GLN A 2 -54.70 -19.63 -22.88
C GLN A 2 -53.72 -18.90 -23.81
N GLY A 3 -53.22 -17.77 -23.31
CA GLY A 3 -52.25 -16.93 -23.99
C GLY A 3 -50.83 -17.37 -23.67
N ASN A 4 -49.98 -17.41 -24.69
CA ASN A 4 -48.54 -17.45 -24.54
C ASN A 4 -48.01 -16.00 -24.52
N LEU A 5 -47.88 -15.44 -23.33
CA LEU A 5 -46.97 -14.32 -23.05
C LEU A 5 -45.75 -14.91 -22.32
N PHE A 6 -44.59 -14.27 -22.47
CA PHE A 6 -43.26 -14.68 -21.98
C PHE A 6 -42.37 -15.47 -22.97
N ASN A 7 -42.07 -14.86 -24.11
CA ASN A 7 -40.72 -15.01 -24.70
C ASN A 7 -39.87 -13.85 -24.15
N GLY A 8 -39.26 -14.06 -22.98
CA GLY A 8 -38.25 -13.14 -22.45
C GLY A 8 -36.92 -13.43 -23.13
N GLU A 9 -36.51 -12.59 -24.09
CA GLU A 9 -35.15 -12.62 -24.60
C GLU A 9 -34.17 -12.31 -23.46
N PRO A 10 -33.04 -13.03 -23.34
CA PRO A 10 -32.02 -12.66 -22.39
C PRO A 10 -31.46 -11.29 -22.79
N LEU A 11 -31.61 -10.31 -21.90
CA LEU A 11 -30.86 -9.05 -21.95
C LEU A 11 -29.38 -9.41 -21.87
N SER A 12 -28.74 -9.58 -23.02
CA SER A 12 -27.28 -9.58 -23.14
C SER A 12 -26.82 -8.21 -22.67
N ALA A 13 -26.41 -8.12 -21.41
CA ALA A 13 -25.68 -6.97 -20.91
C ALA A 13 -24.40 -6.86 -21.74
N THR A 14 -24.36 -5.88 -22.64
CA THR A 14 -23.13 -5.52 -23.33
C THR A 14 -22.12 -5.14 -22.25
N PRO A 15 -20.93 -5.75 -22.21
CA PRO A 15 -19.89 -5.32 -21.29
C PRO A 15 -19.62 -3.85 -21.58
N THR A 16 -19.88 -3.00 -20.60
CA THR A 16 -19.56 -1.58 -20.69
C THR A 16 -18.06 -1.50 -20.94
N PRO A 17 -17.60 -0.83 -22.02
CA PRO A 17 -16.18 -0.73 -22.27
C PRO A 17 -15.53 -0.09 -21.05
N ASP A 18 -14.55 -0.79 -20.48
CA ASP A 18 -13.80 -0.31 -19.32
C ASP A 18 -13.13 1.01 -19.71
N LEU A 19 -13.61 2.11 -19.14
CA LEU A 19 -13.13 3.44 -19.48
C LEU A 19 -11.64 3.51 -19.12
N PRO A 20 -10.77 3.89 -20.07
CA PRO A 20 -9.34 3.90 -19.80
C PRO A 20 -9.03 4.88 -18.67
N LEU A 21 -8.28 4.40 -17.68
CA LEU A 21 -7.82 5.19 -16.55
C LEU A 21 -7.16 6.48 -17.04
N GLN A 22 -7.71 7.62 -16.63
CA GLN A 22 -7.20 8.93 -17.01
C GLN A 22 -6.07 9.38 -16.09
N PRO A 23 -5.04 10.09 -16.59
CA PRO A 23 -3.96 10.62 -15.76
C PRO A 23 -4.45 11.47 -14.58
N LEU A 24 -5.52 12.25 -14.78
CA LEU A 24 -6.11 13.09 -13.74
C LEU A 24 -6.71 12.25 -12.59
N GLN A 25 -7.31 11.09 -12.90
CA GLN A 25 -7.87 10.19 -11.89
C GLN A 25 -6.76 9.58 -11.04
N LEU A 26 -5.64 9.18 -11.66
CA LEU A 26 -4.50 8.62 -10.94
C LEU A 26 -3.80 9.66 -10.07
N ARG A 27 -3.60 10.88 -10.56
CA ARG A 27 -3.08 12.01 -9.76
C ARG A 27 -4.00 12.37 -8.60
N ALA A 28 -5.31 12.45 -8.83
CA ALA A 28 -6.27 12.72 -7.77
C ALA A 28 -6.27 11.61 -6.70
N TRP A 29 -6.09 10.35 -7.11
CA TRP A 29 -5.92 9.24 -6.18
C TRP A 29 -4.62 9.36 -5.36
N GLN A 30 -3.48 9.66 -6.01
CA GLN A 30 -2.20 9.91 -5.33
C GLN A 30 -2.30 11.08 -4.35
N GLN A 31 -2.95 12.18 -4.74
CA GLN A 31 -3.13 13.37 -3.90
C GLN A 31 -3.93 13.06 -2.64
N ARG A 32 -5.01 12.27 -2.72
CA ARG A 32 -5.78 11.89 -1.53
C ARG A 32 -4.95 11.08 -0.53
N ILE A 33 -4.09 10.17 -1.02
CA ILE A 33 -3.19 9.40 -0.16
C ILE A 33 -2.15 10.34 0.46
N HIS A 34 -1.59 11.23 -0.36
CA HIS A 34 -0.65 12.25 0.07
C HIS A 34 -1.22 13.15 1.15
N ASP A 35 -2.43 13.68 1.00
CA ASP A 35 -3.07 14.57 1.98
C ASP A 35 -3.13 13.94 3.38
N HIS A 36 -3.35 12.62 3.45
CA HIS A 36 -3.30 11.87 4.71
C HIS A 36 -1.87 11.64 5.21
N GLN A 37 -0.97 11.18 4.34
CA GLN A 37 0.36 10.71 4.74
C GLN A 37 1.38 11.84 4.92
N ALA A 38 1.22 12.98 4.24
CA ALA A 38 2.20 14.06 4.23
C ALA A 38 2.42 14.66 5.63
N ALA A 39 1.35 14.81 6.41
CA ALA A 39 1.45 15.26 7.81
C ALA A 39 2.24 14.26 8.67
N LEU A 40 2.04 12.96 8.45
CA LEU A 40 2.75 11.89 9.16
C LEU A 40 4.25 11.88 8.82
N PHE A 41 4.59 12.10 7.54
CA PHE A 41 5.99 12.23 7.11
C PHE A 41 6.67 13.48 7.66
N ARG A 42 5.94 14.60 7.82
CA ARG A 42 6.46 15.80 8.48
C ARG A 42 6.62 15.64 10.00
N GLY A 43 6.08 14.59 10.58
CA GLY A 43 6.03 14.42 12.03
C GLY A 43 5.03 15.36 12.71
N ASP A 44 4.08 15.91 11.95
CA ASP A 44 3.03 16.79 12.48
C ASP A 44 2.21 15.98 13.49
N ARG A 45 2.23 16.38 14.76
CA ARG A 45 1.32 15.81 15.75
C ARG A 45 -0.08 16.35 15.47
N PRO A 46 -1.12 15.51 15.46
CA PRO A 46 -2.48 16.00 15.34
C PRO A 46 -2.73 17.02 16.47
N THR A 47 -3.03 18.25 16.09
CA THR A 47 -3.27 19.37 17.02
C THR A 47 -4.51 19.15 17.89
N ASN A 48 -5.38 18.22 17.50
CA ASN A 48 -6.52 17.76 18.29
C ASN A 48 -6.15 16.55 19.13
N SER A 49 -5.39 16.77 20.19
CA SER A 49 -5.28 15.82 21.30
C SER A 49 -6.57 15.87 22.12
N GLN A 50 -7.69 15.37 21.58
CA GLN A 50 -8.78 14.93 22.46
C GLN A 50 -8.23 13.71 23.20
N GLY A 51 -7.83 13.94 24.46
CA GLY A 51 -7.21 12.94 25.31
C GLY A 51 -8.05 11.68 25.36
N ASP A 52 -7.51 10.60 24.82
CA ASP A 52 -8.10 9.29 24.93
C ASP A 52 -8.01 8.86 26.40
N LEU A 53 -9.15 8.90 27.10
CA LEU A 53 -9.31 8.57 28.52
C LEU A 53 -8.91 7.12 28.86
N PHE A 54 -8.61 6.31 27.84
CA PHE A 54 -8.12 4.92 27.99
C PHE A 54 -6.77 4.66 27.31
N ALA A 55 -6.03 5.71 26.89
CA ALA A 55 -4.68 5.53 26.34
C ALA A 55 -3.71 5.09 27.45
N ASN A 56 -3.66 3.78 27.67
CA ASN A 56 -2.50 3.13 28.23
C ASN A 56 -1.30 3.62 27.43
N ALA A 57 -0.38 4.34 28.10
CA ALA A 57 0.88 4.82 27.55
C ALA A 57 1.84 3.64 27.25
N SER A 58 1.36 2.67 26.48
CA SER A 58 2.22 1.78 25.72
C SER A 58 2.83 2.65 24.63
N GLN A 59 4.14 2.91 24.70
CA GLN A 59 4.88 3.51 23.60
C GLN A 59 4.53 2.74 22.32
N ASP A 60 3.76 3.37 21.43
CA ASP A 60 3.32 2.74 20.19
C ASP A 60 4.55 2.58 19.29
N PRO A 61 5.04 1.35 19.04
CA PRO A 61 6.25 1.15 18.24
C PRO A 61 6.09 1.69 16.81
N ALA A 62 4.85 1.81 16.31
CA ALA A 62 4.57 2.44 15.02
C ALA A 62 4.80 3.97 15.02
N THR A 63 4.78 4.63 16.17
CA THR A 63 5.06 6.07 16.29
C THR A 63 6.56 6.38 16.21
N GLY A 64 7.44 5.40 16.49
CA GLY A 64 8.89 5.57 16.42
C GLY A 64 9.54 5.23 15.07
N LEU A 65 8.85 4.49 14.21
CA LEU A 65 9.40 4.11 12.90
C LEU A 65 9.19 5.25 11.90
N ASP A 66 10.31 5.89 11.51
CA ASP A 66 10.35 6.82 10.38
C ASP A 66 10.73 6.07 9.10
N PRO A 67 9.82 5.92 8.11
CA PRO A 67 10.14 5.27 6.84
C PRO A 67 11.28 5.98 6.10
N MET A 68 11.47 7.29 6.29
CA MET A 68 12.49 8.08 5.60
C MET A 68 13.90 7.84 6.11
N ALA A 69 14.06 7.45 7.37
CA ALA A 69 15.34 7.08 7.97
C ALA A 69 15.89 5.73 7.46
N LEU A 70 15.04 4.87 6.88
CA LEU A 70 15.44 3.55 6.39
C LEU A 70 16.06 3.61 4.98
N THR A 71 17.06 2.76 4.70
CA THR A 71 17.72 2.70 3.40
C THR A 71 16.77 2.24 2.29
N PRO A 72 16.62 3.00 1.18
CA PRO A 72 15.85 2.56 0.02
C PRO A 72 16.60 1.51 -0.79
N LEU A 73 15.90 0.44 -1.15
CA LEU A 73 16.34 -0.60 -2.07
C LEU A 73 15.45 -0.64 -3.32
N PRO A 74 15.98 -1.05 -4.49
CA PRO A 74 15.15 -1.27 -5.67
C PRO A 74 14.21 -2.46 -5.44
N LEU A 75 13.03 -2.48 -6.08
CA LEU A 75 12.09 -3.60 -5.98
C LEU A 75 12.66 -4.94 -6.52
N THR A 76 13.78 -4.89 -7.24
CA THR A 76 14.51 -6.06 -7.77
C THR A 76 15.55 -6.63 -6.80
N PHE A 77 15.66 -6.12 -5.56
CA PHE A 77 16.65 -6.55 -4.57
C PHE A 77 16.66 -8.08 -4.31
N TRP A 78 15.52 -8.75 -4.45
CA TRP A 78 15.39 -10.20 -4.26
C TRP A 78 16.14 -11.03 -5.30
N ARG A 79 16.56 -10.41 -6.42
CA ARG A 79 17.40 -11.03 -7.46
C ARG A 79 18.89 -11.01 -7.11
N TRP A 80 19.29 -10.29 -6.07
CA TRP A 80 20.69 -10.20 -5.68
C TRP A 80 21.16 -11.52 -5.07
N PRO A 81 22.43 -11.92 -5.31
CA PRO A 81 22.98 -13.17 -4.81
C PRO A 81 22.97 -13.22 -3.27
N ASP A 82 23.29 -12.09 -2.64
CA ASP A 82 23.22 -11.91 -1.19
C ASP A 82 22.01 -11.05 -0.83
N SER A 83 21.19 -11.52 0.12
CA SER A 83 20.11 -10.71 0.65
C SER A 83 20.69 -9.67 1.62
N PRO A 84 20.36 -8.37 1.47
CA PRO A 84 20.86 -7.33 2.37
C PRO A 84 20.32 -7.46 3.79
N HIS A 85 19.27 -8.25 4.00
CA HIS A 85 18.62 -8.40 5.30
C HIS A 85 18.34 -9.88 5.60
N GLN A 86 18.80 -10.32 6.77
CA GLN A 86 18.52 -11.66 7.31
C GLN A 86 17.67 -11.54 8.56
N GLY A 87 16.64 -12.37 8.69
CA GLY A 87 15.79 -12.44 9.87
C GLY A 87 14.49 -11.62 9.79
N PRO A 88 13.87 -11.36 10.97
CA PRO A 88 12.57 -10.71 11.07
C PRO A 88 12.66 -9.23 10.71
N ALA A 89 11.70 -8.75 9.92
CA ALA A 89 11.65 -7.36 9.51
C ALA A 89 10.22 -6.88 9.27
N ILE A 90 10.03 -5.56 9.37
CA ILE A 90 8.92 -4.87 8.71
C ILE A 90 9.47 -4.30 7.41
N TYR A 91 8.76 -4.52 6.30
CA TYR A 91 9.09 -3.91 5.02
C TYR A 91 8.02 -2.91 4.61
N LEU A 92 8.48 -1.82 3.99
CA LEU A 92 7.67 -0.71 3.56
C LEU A 92 7.93 -0.47 2.07
N VAL A 93 6.88 -0.42 1.27
CA VAL A 93 6.99 -0.12 -0.16
C VAL A 93 6.50 1.31 -0.40
N LEU A 94 7.35 2.11 -1.01
CA LEU A 94 7.11 3.52 -1.25
C LEU A 94 7.24 3.87 -2.71
N ASP A 95 6.49 4.89 -3.13
CA ASP A 95 6.72 5.61 -4.37
C ASP A 95 7.06 7.08 -4.08
N ARG A 96 7.78 7.71 -5.00
CA ARG A 96 8.08 9.14 -4.95
C ARG A 96 7.66 9.81 -6.25
N PRO A 97 6.38 10.18 -6.38
CA PRO A 97 5.91 11.00 -7.50
C PRO A 97 6.64 12.35 -7.52
N SER A 98 6.98 12.85 -8.72
CA SER A 98 7.75 14.08 -8.87
C SER A 98 6.95 15.36 -8.55
N ASP A 99 5.62 15.25 -8.54
CA ASP A 99 4.66 16.32 -8.33
C ASP A 99 4.19 16.45 -6.87
N LEU A 100 4.68 15.58 -5.97
CA LEU A 100 4.38 15.61 -4.53
C LEU A 100 5.62 15.96 -3.70
N ASP A 101 5.45 16.72 -2.63
CA ASP A 101 6.54 17.09 -1.71
C ASP A 101 6.94 15.94 -0.77
N GLN A 102 6.05 14.97 -0.55
CA GLN A 102 6.26 13.79 0.28
C GLN A 102 6.04 12.50 -0.50
N PRO A 103 6.73 11.40 -0.15
CA PRO A 103 6.51 10.11 -0.79
C PRO A 103 5.16 9.53 -0.40
N LEU A 104 4.74 8.50 -1.14
CA LEU A 104 3.57 7.69 -0.83
C LEU A 104 4.01 6.36 -0.24
N LEU A 105 3.54 6.03 0.97
CA LEU A 105 3.68 4.69 1.53
C LEU A 105 2.54 3.81 0.99
N LEU A 106 2.88 2.91 0.07
CA LEU A 106 1.94 2.10 -0.69
C LEU A 106 1.55 0.80 0.02
N TYR A 107 2.50 0.20 0.73
CA TYR A 107 2.31 -1.08 1.42
C TYR A 107 3.21 -1.20 2.65
N VAL A 108 2.70 -1.86 3.70
CA VAL A 108 3.46 -2.30 4.87
C VAL A 108 3.24 -3.80 5.07
N GLY A 109 4.31 -4.55 5.33
CA GLY A 109 4.20 -5.97 5.65
C GLY A 109 5.24 -6.47 6.62
N GLU A 110 4.95 -7.57 7.31
CA GLU A 110 5.93 -8.32 8.11
C GLU A 110 6.54 -9.50 7.35
N THR A 111 7.76 -9.86 7.72
CA THR A 111 8.38 -11.13 7.33
C THR A 111 9.26 -11.64 8.45
N GLY A 112 9.28 -12.96 8.65
CA GLY A 112 10.26 -13.64 9.51
C GLY A 112 11.60 -13.94 8.80
N ALA A 113 11.62 -13.83 7.47
CA ALA A 113 12.79 -14.10 6.62
C ALA A 113 12.70 -13.23 5.36
N ALA A 114 13.34 -12.06 5.38
CA ALA A 114 13.30 -11.08 4.30
C ALA A 114 13.82 -11.64 2.95
N ASP A 115 14.79 -12.56 3.00
CA ASP A 115 15.42 -13.22 1.86
C ASP A 115 14.51 -14.23 1.13
N ARG A 116 13.65 -14.95 1.87
CA ARG A 116 12.80 -16.02 1.32
C ARG A 116 11.45 -15.53 0.83
N ARG A 117 10.86 -14.52 1.49
CA ARG A 117 9.47 -14.08 1.24
C ARG A 117 9.27 -13.47 -0.16
N TRP A 118 10.28 -12.79 -0.70
CA TRP A 118 10.17 -12.08 -1.98
C TRP A 118 10.49 -12.94 -3.22
N LYS A 119 10.90 -14.20 -3.06
CA LYS A 119 11.16 -15.10 -4.20
C LYS A 119 9.89 -15.81 -4.72
N GLY A 120 8.81 -15.89 -3.93
CA GLY A 120 7.54 -16.51 -4.34
C GLY A 120 6.50 -15.53 -4.91
N ASP A 121 5.31 -16.04 -5.19
CA ASP A 121 4.11 -15.24 -5.49
C ASP A 121 3.66 -14.46 -4.26
N HIS A 122 3.39 -13.18 -4.46
CA HIS A 122 3.05 -12.27 -3.37
C HIS A 122 2.08 -11.20 -3.87
N ASP A 123 0.91 -11.08 -3.22
CA ASP A 123 -0.15 -10.12 -3.59
C ASP A 123 0.39 -8.70 -3.82
N CYS A 124 1.35 -8.25 -2.99
CA CYS A 124 1.99 -6.94 -3.14
C CYS A 124 2.64 -6.75 -4.53
N LYS A 125 3.25 -7.79 -5.12
CA LYS A 125 3.86 -7.69 -6.46
C LYS A 125 2.82 -7.42 -7.54
N ALA A 126 1.65 -8.06 -7.44
CA ALA A 126 0.55 -7.84 -8.39
C ALA A 126 0.04 -6.39 -8.30
N TYR A 127 -0.15 -5.86 -7.08
CA TYR A 127 -0.53 -4.46 -6.89
C TYR A 127 0.53 -3.48 -7.41
N LEU A 128 1.82 -3.75 -7.16
CA LEU A 128 2.91 -2.91 -7.66
C LEU A 128 3.02 -2.96 -9.19
N SER A 129 2.78 -4.12 -9.81
CA SER A 129 2.72 -4.26 -11.27
C SER A 129 1.56 -3.43 -11.85
N ALA A 130 0.35 -3.62 -11.31
CA ALA A 130 -0.83 -2.87 -11.75
C ALA A 130 -0.66 -1.35 -11.58
N TYR A 131 -0.05 -0.92 -10.48
CA TYR A 131 0.26 0.49 -10.25
C TYR A 131 1.31 1.03 -11.24
N GLY A 132 2.41 0.31 -11.45
CA GLY A 132 3.44 0.69 -12.41
C GLY A 132 2.91 0.77 -13.85
N GLU A 133 2.04 -0.18 -14.25
CA GLU A 133 1.36 -0.15 -15.53
C GLU A 133 0.40 1.04 -15.64
N ALA A 134 -0.39 1.32 -14.61
CA ALA A 134 -1.31 2.45 -14.57
C ALA A 134 -0.55 3.79 -14.75
N LEU A 135 0.57 3.95 -14.04
CA LEU A 135 1.46 5.11 -14.16
C LEU A 135 2.04 5.23 -15.57
N GLN A 136 2.55 4.13 -16.13
CA GLN A 136 3.11 4.11 -17.48
C GLN A 136 2.05 4.48 -18.54
N ARG A 137 0.84 3.89 -18.46
CA ARG A 137 -0.28 4.23 -19.35
C ARG A 137 -0.68 5.70 -19.26
N CYS A 138 -0.58 6.29 -18.06
CA CYS A 138 -0.88 7.69 -17.82
C CYS A 138 0.29 8.65 -18.09
N GLY A 139 1.47 8.13 -18.49
CA GLY A 139 2.67 8.94 -18.70
C GLY A 139 3.21 9.61 -17.43
N LEU A 140 2.98 9.02 -16.26
CA LEU A 140 3.42 9.56 -14.97
C LEU A 140 4.74 8.90 -14.53
N PRO A 141 5.75 9.69 -14.13
CA PRO A 141 6.98 9.16 -13.58
C PRO A 141 6.72 8.57 -12.19
N HIS A 142 7.51 7.56 -11.83
CA HIS A 142 7.47 6.93 -10.51
C HIS A 142 8.86 6.47 -10.09
N GLN A 143 9.07 6.37 -8.79
CA GLN A 143 10.33 5.91 -8.19
C GLN A 143 10.00 4.94 -7.06
N LEU A 144 9.65 3.72 -7.46
CA LEU A 144 9.31 2.66 -6.52
C LEU A 144 10.56 2.17 -5.78
N SER A 145 10.44 2.09 -4.46
CA SER A 145 11.48 1.57 -3.57
C SER A 145 10.87 0.73 -2.46
N ILE A 146 11.68 -0.14 -1.90
CA ILE A 146 11.35 -0.89 -0.69
C ILE A 146 12.38 -0.59 0.40
N ARG A 147 11.93 -0.53 1.63
CA ARG A 147 12.74 -0.26 2.81
C ARG A 147 12.47 -1.33 3.86
N PHE A 148 13.49 -1.69 4.63
CA PHE A 148 13.39 -2.70 5.68
C PHE A 148 13.76 -2.10 7.04
N CYS A 149 12.90 -2.30 8.03
CA CYS A 149 13.21 -2.10 9.43
C CYS A 149 13.58 -3.46 10.04
N THR A 150 14.88 -3.67 10.27
CA THR A 150 15.44 -4.90 10.85
C THR A 150 15.38 -4.93 12.37
N ASP A 151 15.07 -3.80 13.02
CA ASP A 151 14.87 -3.72 14.47
C ASP A 151 13.46 -4.20 14.90
N ALA A 152 12.73 -4.85 13.97
CA ALA A 152 11.41 -5.37 14.23
C ALA A 152 11.45 -6.52 15.25
N PRO A 153 10.37 -6.74 16.03
CA PRO A 153 10.32 -7.83 16.99
C PRO A 153 10.57 -9.21 16.36
N SER A 154 11.40 -10.02 17.01
CA SER A 154 11.59 -11.43 16.61
C SER A 154 10.34 -12.26 16.81
N ASP A 155 9.59 -11.99 17.88
CA ASP A 155 8.30 -12.63 18.11
C ASP A 155 7.28 -12.23 17.03
N THR A 156 6.69 -13.24 16.38
CA THR A 156 5.76 -13.04 15.27
C THR A 156 4.50 -12.29 15.70
N ARG A 157 4.00 -12.49 16.92
CA ARG A 157 2.78 -11.82 17.38
C ARG A 157 3.05 -10.34 17.64
N ALA A 158 4.18 -10.01 18.27
CA ALA A 158 4.62 -8.64 18.47
C ALA A 158 4.88 -7.92 17.13
N ARG A 159 5.53 -8.60 16.17
CA ARG A 159 5.80 -8.03 14.84
C ARG A 159 4.52 -7.78 14.05
N ARG A 160 3.56 -8.71 14.06
CA ARG A 160 2.23 -8.50 13.45
C ARG A 160 1.46 -7.38 14.12
N ARG A 161 1.57 -7.21 15.44
CA ARG A 161 0.97 -6.06 16.13
C ARG A 161 1.58 -4.75 15.63
N MET A 162 2.90 -4.69 15.48
CA MET A 162 3.59 -3.51 14.93
C MET A 162 3.17 -3.22 13.48
N GLU A 163 3.09 -4.25 12.63
CA GLU A 163 2.56 -4.14 11.26
C GLU A 163 1.15 -3.54 11.25
N GLN A 164 0.23 -4.06 12.07
CA GLN A 164 -1.14 -3.57 12.16
C GLN A 164 -1.22 -2.12 12.65
N GLN A 165 -0.39 -1.74 13.62
CA GLN A 165 -0.30 -0.34 14.08
C GLN A 165 0.20 0.59 12.97
N LEU A 166 1.19 0.16 12.18
CA LEU A 166 1.68 0.91 11.02
C LEU A 166 0.61 1.03 9.93
N ILE A 167 -0.14 -0.04 9.65
CA ILE A 167 -1.24 -0.01 8.67
C ILE A 167 -2.33 0.96 9.13
N GLN A 168 -2.72 0.94 10.40
CA GLN A 168 -3.74 1.86 10.95
C GLN A 168 -3.28 3.33 10.89
N ARG A 169 -2.00 3.59 11.20
CA ARG A 169 -1.41 4.92 11.18
C ARG A 169 -1.30 5.48 9.75
N TRP A 170 -0.61 4.76 8.89
CA TRP A 170 -0.23 5.23 7.55
C TRP A 170 -1.30 5.00 6.48
N GLN A 171 -2.20 4.05 6.73
CA GLN A 171 -3.28 3.65 5.84
C GLN A 171 -2.81 3.37 4.40
N PRO A 172 -1.85 2.46 4.17
CA PRO A 172 -1.30 2.24 2.83
C PRO A 172 -2.38 1.67 1.88
N PRO A 173 -2.46 2.12 0.62
CA PRO A 173 -3.51 1.73 -0.30
C PRO A 173 -3.52 0.25 -0.72
N PHE A 174 -2.38 -0.46 -0.62
CA PHE A 174 -2.30 -1.85 -1.09
C PHE A 174 -2.50 -2.89 0.03
N ASN A 175 -2.50 -2.46 1.29
CA ASN A 175 -2.89 -3.30 2.42
C ASN A 175 -4.38 -3.62 2.37
N LYS A 176 -4.75 -4.89 2.61
CA LYS A 176 -6.14 -5.38 2.48
C LYS A 176 -7.10 -4.60 3.37
N GLU A 177 -6.63 -4.23 4.56
CA GLU A 177 -7.34 -3.52 5.62
C GLU A 177 -7.77 -2.10 5.21
N THR A 178 -6.96 -1.43 4.38
CA THR A 178 -7.12 -0.01 4.04
C THR A 178 -7.42 0.21 2.56
N ARG A 179 -7.37 -0.84 1.74
CA ARG A 179 -7.62 -0.79 0.28
C ARG A 179 -8.96 -0.16 -0.08
N GLN A 180 -10.04 -0.58 0.57
CA GLN A 180 -11.39 -0.11 0.24
C GLN A 180 -11.56 1.40 0.46
N ARG A 181 -10.87 1.96 1.46
CA ARG A 181 -10.87 3.40 1.75
C ARG A 181 -10.43 4.24 0.56
N TRP A 182 -9.42 3.75 -0.18
CA TRP A 182 -8.79 4.53 -1.23
C TRP A 182 -9.47 4.40 -2.59
N ALA A 183 -10.33 3.39 -2.77
CA ALA A 183 -10.99 3.12 -4.05
C ALA A 183 -9.98 3.17 -5.22
N THR A 184 -8.94 2.35 -5.12
CA THR A 184 -7.84 2.30 -6.10
C THR A 184 -8.38 2.11 -7.52
N PRO A 185 -8.06 3.03 -8.47
CA PRO A 185 -8.74 3.10 -9.76
C PRO A 185 -8.16 2.14 -10.82
N PHE A 186 -7.38 1.15 -10.38
CA PHE A 186 -6.79 0.11 -11.21
C PHE A 186 -6.92 -1.23 -10.49
N THR A 187 -7.12 -2.28 -11.27
CA THR A 187 -7.20 -3.66 -10.76
C THR A 187 -5.82 -4.30 -10.80
N ALA A 188 -5.49 -5.01 -9.73
CA ALA A 188 -4.50 -6.08 -9.80
C ALA A 188 -5.30 -7.36 -10.03
N ASP A 189 -4.99 -8.09 -11.10
CA ASP A 189 -5.54 -9.43 -11.32
C ASP A 189 -4.97 -10.34 -10.22
N VAL A 190 -5.69 -10.46 -9.11
CA VAL A 190 -5.35 -11.32 -7.95
C VAL A 190 -6.54 -12.18 -7.61
#